data_AF-A0A699V8U1-F1
#
_entry.id   AF-A0A699V8U1-F1
#
_cell.length_a   1.000
_cell.length_b   1.000
_cell.length_c   1.000
_cell.angle_alpha   90.00
_cell.angle_beta   90.00
_cell.angle_gamma   90.00
#
_symmetry.space_group_name_H-M   'P 1'
#
loop_
_entity.id
_entity.type
_entity.pdbx_description
1 polymer ?
#
loop_
_entity_poly.entity_id
_entity_poly.type
_entity_poly.pdbx_seq_one_letter_code
_entity_poly.pdbx_strand_id
1 'polypeptide(L)'
;HGKVIAYASRQLKPYEVNYPTHDLELAAIVFALKIWRNYLYGESCDIFTDHKSLMYIFTQQELNMRQRHWLELLKDYDTNIQYHPGKANVVADALSRNSGMIAGIKASLRIEPDLISRIKEAQKEDSDIWTIVENLDKQVEFRIDEDN
;
A
#
# COMPACT_ATOMS: atom_id res chain seq x y z
N HIS A 1 24.36 -9.79 8.28
CA HIS A 1 23.99 -8.50 7.67
C HIS A 1 22.75 -8.70 6.83
N GLY A 2 21.68 -7.95 7.09
CA GLY A 2 20.45 -8.03 6.31
C GLY A 2 20.69 -7.49 4.89
N LYS A 3 20.29 -8.27 3.88
CA LYS A 3 20.30 -7.83 2.47
C LYS A 3 19.05 -6.98 2.23
N VAL A 4 19.20 -5.84 1.58
CA VAL A 4 18.06 -5.01 1.23
C VAL A 4 17.23 -5.70 0.14
N ILE A 5 15.91 -5.75 0.37
CA ILE A 5 14.93 -6.32 -0.57
C ILE A 5 14.49 -5.24 -1.57
N ALA A 6 14.13 -4.05 -1.08
CA ALA A 6 13.66 -2.95 -1.91
C ALA A 6 13.76 -1.59 -1.20
N TYR A 7 13.67 -0.52 -2.01
CA TYR A 7 13.59 0.86 -1.57
C TYR A 7 12.31 1.51 -2.13
N ALA A 8 11.71 2.44 -1.38
CA ALA A 8 10.59 3.23 -1.84
C ALA A 8 10.71 4.67 -1.34
N SER A 9 10.32 5.62 -2.20
CA SER A 9 10.18 7.03 -1.86
C SER A 9 9.07 7.64 -2.68
N ARG A 10 8.53 8.78 -2.23
CA ARG A 10 7.57 9.58 -3.00
C ARG A 10 7.74 11.05 -2.67
N GLN A 11 7.35 11.90 -3.61
CA GLN A 11 7.20 13.32 -3.33
C GLN A 11 6.01 13.57 -2.39
N LEU A 12 6.14 14.61 -1.57
CA LEU A 12 5.04 15.12 -0.76
C LEU A 12 3.95 15.68 -1.67
N LYS A 13 2.70 15.40 -1.32
CA LYS A 13 1.55 16.01 -2.00
C LYS A 13 1.45 17.48 -1.60
N PRO A 14 0.85 18.35 -2.42
CA PRO A 14 0.76 19.79 -2.14
C PRO A 14 0.20 20.12 -0.74
N TYR A 15 -0.76 19.33 -0.25
CA TYR A 15 -1.36 19.52 1.07
C TYR A 15 -0.52 18.95 2.23
N GLU A 16 0.42 18.04 1.95
CA GLU A 16 1.33 17.47 2.95
C GLU A 16 2.52 18.39 3.22
N VAL A 17 2.87 19.27 2.27
CA VAL A 17 3.99 20.23 2.40
C VAL A 17 3.88 21.08 3.66
N ASN A 18 2.66 21.39 4.09
CA ASN A 18 2.40 22.21 5.28
C ASN A 18 2.27 21.40 6.58
N TYR A 19 2.51 20.09 6.54
CA TYR A 19 2.44 19.27 7.75
C TYR A 19 3.66 19.54 8.64
N PRO A 20 3.49 19.50 9.97
CA PRO A 20 4.63 19.52 10.86
C PRO A 20 5.50 18.28 10.61
N THR A 21 6.81 18.39 10.86
CA THR A 21 7.79 17.32 10.62
C THR A 21 7.33 15.99 11.23
N HIS A 22 6.78 16.01 12.43
CA HIS A 22 6.23 14.82 13.09
C HIS A 22 5.20 14.07 12.23
N ASP A 23 4.28 14.80 11.61
CA ASP A 23 3.24 14.22 10.75
C ASP A 23 3.82 13.77 9.41
N LEU A 24 4.88 14.41 8.90
CA LEU A 24 5.58 13.97 7.70
C LEU A 24 6.29 12.63 7.93
N GLU A 25 6.96 12.47 9.07
CA GLU A 25 7.62 11.21 9.44
C GLU A 25 6.60 10.09 9.62
N LEU A 26 5.48 10.36 10.30
CA LEU A 26 4.40 9.38 10.41
C LEU A 26 3.79 9.04 9.03
N ALA A 27 3.63 10.03 8.15
CA ALA A 27 3.16 9.80 6.79
C ALA A 27 4.09 8.89 5.98
N ALA A 28 5.41 8.99 6.20
CA ALA A 28 6.39 8.12 5.58
C ALA A 28 6.25 6.66 6.04
N ILE A 29 6.03 6.43 7.34
CA ILE A 29 5.74 5.10 7.89
C ILE A 29 4.45 4.53 7.29
N VAL A 30 3.36 5.30 7.31
CA VAL A 30 2.06 4.88 6.75
C VAL A 30 2.18 4.56 5.26
N PHE A 31 2.96 5.35 4.52
CA PHE A 31 3.22 5.10 3.11
C PHE A 31 3.97 3.79 2.88
N ALA A 32 5.02 3.51 3.66
CA ALA A 32 5.77 2.27 3.56
C ALA A 32 4.88 1.05 3.86
N LEU A 33 4.09 1.08 4.95
CA LEU A 33 3.17 -0.01 5.30
C LEU A 33 2.16 -0.29 4.18
N LYS A 34 1.64 0.76 3.52
CA LYS A 34 0.72 0.60 2.39
C LYS A 34 1.37 -0.03 1.16
N ILE A 35 2.61 0.35 0.83
CA ILE A 35 3.33 -0.25 -0.31
C ILE A 35 3.63 -1.72 -0.05
N TRP A 36 4.12 -2.02 1.16
CA TRP A 36 4.60 -3.35 1.50
C TRP A 36 3.55 -4.21 2.19
N ARG A 37 2.26 -3.85 2.08
CA ARG A 37 1.16 -4.56 2.74
C ARG A 37 1.22 -6.06 2.51
N ASN A 38 1.42 -6.49 1.27
CA ASN A 38 1.44 -7.92 0.91
C ASN A 38 2.62 -8.70 1.53
N TYR A 39 3.66 -8.01 2.01
CA TYR A 39 4.81 -8.61 2.67
C TYR A 39 4.74 -8.52 4.20
N LEU A 40 4.08 -7.50 4.73
CA LEU A 40 4.07 -7.19 6.17
C LEU A 40 2.78 -7.65 6.87
N TYR A 41 1.71 -7.95 6.13
CA TYR A 41 0.45 -8.33 6.74
C TYR A 41 0.55 -9.71 7.40
N GLY A 42 0.25 -9.78 8.70
CA GLY A 42 0.37 -11.00 9.50
C GLY A 42 1.77 -11.32 10.02
N GLU A 43 2.78 -10.49 9.67
CA GLU A 43 4.16 -10.65 10.11
C GLU A 43 4.56 -9.52 11.07
N SER A 44 5.36 -9.84 12.08
CA SER A 44 5.95 -8.84 12.98
C SER A 44 7.05 -8.05 12.25
N CYS A 45 7.02 -6.72 12.29
CA CYS A 45 8.07 -5.91 11.67
C CYS A 45 8.59 -4.77 12.56
N ASP A 46 9.90 -4.62 12.59
CA ASP A 46 10.59 -3.52 13.26
C ASP A 46 10.72 -2.31 12.31
N ILE A 47 10.24 -1.15 12.76
CA ILE A 47 10.31 0.11 12.03
C ILE A 47 11.35 1.00 12.70
N PHE A 48 12.41 1.34 11.97
CA PHE A 48 13.45 2.25 12.44
C PHE A 48 13.20 3.67 11.93
N THR A 49 13.12 4.63 12.84
CA THR A 49 12.94 6.06 12.53
C THR A 49 13.91 6.92 13.32
N ASP A 50 14.39 8.02 12.73
CA ASP A 50 15.19 9.02 13.43
C ASP A 50 14.36 10.08 14.17
N HIS A 51 13.03 9.93 14.20
CA HIS A 51 12.14 10.80 14.94
C HIS A 51 11.71 10.18 16.28
N LYS A 52 12.39 10.56 17.37
CA LYS A 52 12.20 9.98 18.71
C LYS A 52 10.76 9.93 19.21
N SER A 53 9.94 10.96 18.96
CA SER A 53 8.57 10.97 19.47
C SER A 53 7.67 9.89 18.87
N LEU A 54 7.99 9.38 17.66
CA LEU A 54 7.20 8.33 17.02
C LEU A 54 7.29 6.98 17.75
N MET A 55 8.30 6.77 18.60
CA MET A 55 8.34 5.62 19.51
C MET A 55 7.11 5.56 20.43
N TYR A 56 6.55 6.73 20.75
CA TYR A 56 5.46 6.87 21.72
C TYR A 56 4.09 7.06 21.05
N ILE A 57 4.00 6.90 19.72
CA ILE A 57 2.78 7.20 18.96
C ILE A 57 1.56 6.41 19.43
N PHE A 58 1.76 5.16 19.88
CA PHE A 58 0.69 4.31 20.42
C PHE A 58 0.26 4.68 21.85
N THR A 59 1.16 5.31 22.61
CA THR A 59 0.93 5.68 24.02
C THR A 59 0.51 7.13 24.21
N GLN A 60 0.64 7.95 23.16
CA GLN A 60 0.35 9.38 23.21
C GLN A 60 -1.15 9.63 23.41
N GLN A 61 -1.50 10.40 24.44
CA GLN A 61 -2.91 10.67 24.79
C GLN A 61 -3.59 11.64 23.82
N GLU A 62 -2.89 12.71 23.43
CA GLU A 62 -3.42 13.75 22.56
C GLU A 62 -2.93 13.54 21.13
N LEU A 63 -3.83 13.06 20.29
CA LEU A 63 -3.61 12.83 18.87
C LEU A 63 -4.59 13.68 18.05
N ASN A 64 -4.09 14.28 16.98
CA ASN A 64 -4.96 14.98 16.03
C ASN A 64 -5.79 13.96 15.20
N MET A 65 -6.86 14.40 14.53
CA MET A 65 -7.72 13.50 13.74
C MET A 65 -6.94 12.72 12.65
N ARG A 66 -5.91 13.33 12.06
CA ARG A 66 -5.06 12.70 11.03
C ARG A 66 -4.23 11.55 11.60
N GLN A 67 -3.56 11.80 12.73
CA GLN A 67 -2.75 10.82 13.46
C GLN A 67 -3.62 9.66 13.94
N ARG A 68 -4.85 9.93 14.41
CA ARG A 68 -5.80 8.87 14.80
C ARG A 68 -6.14 7.95 13.64
N HIS A 69 -6.49 8.51 12.48
CA HIS A 69 -6.79 7.70 11.30
C HIS A 69 -5.58 6.87 10.83
N TRP A 70 -4.37 7.43 10.91
CA TRP A 70 -3.17 6.66 10.61
C TRP A 70 -2.85 5.60 11.66
N LEU A 71 -3.12 5.86 12.94
CA LEU A 71 -2.98 4.88 14.01
C LEU A 71 -3.94 3.70 13.88
N GLU A 72 -5.16 3.93 13.42
CA GLU A 72 -6.09 2.84 13.06
C GLU A 72 -5.45 1.91 12.04
N LEU A 73 -4.82 2.46 11.00
CA LEU A 73 -4.10 1.65 10.02
C LEU A 73 -2.89 0.95 10.62
N LEU A 74 -2.11 1.61 11.49
CA LEU A 74 -0.94 1.00 12.12
C LEU A 74 -1.32 -0.19 13.00
N LYS A 75 -2.49 -0.16 13.64
CA LYS A 75 -2.99 -1.26 14.48
C LYS A 75 -3.29 -2.55 13.70
N ASP A 76 -3.47 -2.46 12.39
CA ASP A 76 -3.63 -3.64 11.54
C ASP A 76 -2.31 -4.41 11.34
N TYR A 77 -1.17 -3.82 11.72
CA TYR A 77 0.16 -4.41 11.59
C TYR A 77 0.79 -4.65 12.97
N ASP A 78 1.48 -5.78 13.10
CA ASP A 78 2.33 -6.05 14.27
C ASP A 78 3.66 -5.30 14.13
N THR A 79 3.65 -4.01 14.52
CA THR A 79 4.77 -3.08 14.30
C THR A 79 5.43 -2.66 15.60
N ASN A 80 6.77 -2.68 15.61
CA ASN A 80 7.58 -2.18 16.71
C ASN A 80 8.42 -0.99 16.24
N ILE A 81 8.06 0.22 16.68
CA ILE A 81 8.72 1.46 16.25
C ILE A 81 9.90 1.77 17.18
N GLN A 82 11.11 1.73 16.62
CA GLN A 82 12.35 1.98 17.33
C GLN A 82 13.06 3.23 16.82
N TYR A 83 13.63 4.00 17.76
CA TYR A 83 14.49 5.10 17.38
C TYR A 83 15.84 4.61 16.86
N HIS A 84 16.25 5.13 15.71
CA HIS A 84 17.56 4.93 15.13
C HIS A 84 18.21 6.28 14.81
N PRO A 85 19.42 6.57 15.30
CA PRO A 85 20.05 7.88 15.08
C PRO A 85 20.15 8.25 13.59
N GLY A 86 19.79 9.49 13.23
CA GLY A 86 19.79 9.95 11.84
C GLY A 86 21.12 9.76 11.10
N LYS A 87 22.26 9.82 11.82
CA LYS A 87 23.59 9.51 11.25
C LYS A 87 23.72 8.09 10.68
N ALA A 88 22.91 7.16 11.15
CA ALA A 88 22.85 5.79 10.67
C ALA A 88 21.66 5.56 9.72
N ASN A 89 20.71 6.50 9.65
CA ASN A 89 19.58 6.49 8.72
C ASN A 89 19.93 7.06 7.32
N VAL A 90 21.19 6.89 6.89
CA VAL A 90 21.76 7.57 5.70
C VAL A 90 21.01 7.24 4.42
N VAL A 91 20.56 5.99 4.27
CA VAL A 91 19.90 5.53 3.04
C VAL A 91 18.50 6.14 2.89
N ALA A 92 17.72 6.17 3.97
CA ALA A 92 16.40 6.81 3.95
C ALA A 92 16.53 8.33 3.77
N ASP A 93 17.50 8.95 4.44
CA ASP A 93 17.76 10.39 4.34
C ASP A 93 18.17 10.80 2.90
N ALA A 94 19.03 10.01 2.25
CA ALA A 94 19.41 10.22 0.85
C ALA A 94 18.20 10.12 -0.11
N LEU A 95 17.31 9.16 0.13
CA LEU A 95 16.09 8.98 -0.68
C LEU A 95 15.05 10.09 -0.45
N SER A 96 14.98 10.63 0.78
CA SER A 96 14.05 11.70 1.16
C SER A 96 14.46 13.07 0.61
N ARG A 97 15.77 13.37 0.59
CA ARG A 97 16.29 14.70 0.21
C ARG A 97 16.51 14.92 -1.29
N ASN A 98 16.53 13.89 -2.11
CA ASN A 98 16.89 14.03 -3.52
C ASN A 98 15.69 14.47 -4.38
N SER A 99 15.38 15.76 -4.33
CA SER A 99 14.31 16.41 -5.10
C SER A 99 14.61 16.57 -6.60
N GLY A 100 15.85 16.33 -7.04
CA GLY A 100 16.33 16.67 -8.40
C GLY A 100 16.46 15.51 -9.39
N MET A 101 16.78 14.28 -8.96
CA MET A 101 17.05 13.17 -9.90
C MET A 101 15.98 12.08 -9.95
N ILE A 102 15.15 11.91 -8.91
CA ILE A 102 14.17 10.81 -8.83
C ILE A 102 12.81 11.20 -9.45
N ALA A 103 12.63 12.46 -9.86
CA ALA A 103 11.40 12.91 -10.55
C ALA A 103 11.11 12.14 -11.86
N GLY A 104 12.11 11.48 -12.45
CA GLY A 104 11.96 10.67 -13.66
C GLY A 104 11.69 9.18 -13.43
N ILE A 105 11.93 8.63 -12.23
CA ILE A 105 11.68 7.21 -11.93
C ILE A 105 10.40 7.11 -11.13
N LYS A 106 9.27 7.28 -11.82
CA LYS A 106 7.96 6.89 -11.29
C LYS A 106 7.87 5.37 -11.33
N ALA A 107 8.56 4.70 -10.40
CA ALA A 107 8.39 3.26 -10.20
C ALA A 107 7.02 3.03 -9.56
N SER A 108 5.98 2.90 -10.38
CA SER A 108 4.75 2.28 -9.91
C SER A 108 5.02 0.78 -9.79
N LEU A 109 5.21 0.30 -8.56
CA LEU A 109 4.95 -1.10 -8.21
C LEU A 109 3.44 -1.31 -8.34
N ARG A 110 2.95 -1.36 -9.59
CA ARG A 110 1.69 -2.03 -9.87
C ARG A 110 2.03 -3.51 -9.82
N ILE A 111 1.63 -4.15 -8.75
CA ILE A 111 1.36 -5.58 -8.82
C ILE A 111 0.19 -5.68 -9.79
N GLU A 112 0.47 -5.88 -11.08
CA GLU A 112 -0.53 -6.34 -12.03
C GLU A 112 -0.66 -7.84 -11.75
N PRO A 113 -1.68 -8.28 -10.99
CA PRO A 113 -1.82 -9.68 -10.65
C PRO A 113 -2.16 -10.40 -11.96
N ASP A 114 -1.32 -11.35 -12.38
CA ASP A 114 -1.61 -12.23 -13.52
C ASP A 114 -2.81 -13.15 -13.26
N LEU A 115 -3.35 -13.12 -12.04
CA LEU A 115 -4.46 -13.92 -11.57
C LEU A 115 -5.68 -13.76 -12.47
N ILE A 116 -6.04 -12.54 -12.88
CA ILE A 116 -7.17 -12.33 -13.79
C ILE A 116 -6.89 -12.96 -15.17
N SER A 117 -5.67 -12.84 -15.66
CA SER A 117 -5.23 -13.44 -16.92
C SER A 117 -5.33 -14.97 -16.87
N ARG A 118 -4.84 -15.55 -15.78
CA ARG A 118 -4.84 -17.00 -15.53
C ARG A 118 -6.24 -17.55 -15.32
N ILE A 119 -7.11 -16.81 -14.61
CA ILE A 119 -8.52 -17.17 -14.48
C ILE A 119 -9.19 -17.17 -15.87
N LYS A 120 -8.95 -16.14 -16.69
CA LYS A 120 -9.51 -16.07 -18.05
C LYS A 120 -9.01 -17.19 -18.95
N GLU A 121 -7.76 -17.62 -18.81
CA GLU A 121 -7.22 -18.75 -19.56
C GLU A 121 -7.83 -20.07 -19.08
N ALA A 122 -7.88 -20.31 -17.77
CA ALA A 122 -8.48 -21.51 -17.20
C ALA A 122 -9.99 -21.63 -17.53
N GLN A 123 -10.72 -20.52 -17.57
CA GLN A 123 -12.14 -20.48 -17.95
C GLN A 123 -12.40 -20.94 -19.39
N LYS A 124 -11.41 -20.87 -20.30
CA LYS A 124 -11.59 -21.35 -21.69
C LYS A 124 -11.67 -22.86 -21.77
N GLU A 125 -11.03 -23.56 -20.84
CA GLU A 125 -10.94 -25.01 -20.79
C GLU A 125 -12.01 -25.64 -19.87
N ASP A 126 -12.78 -24.81 -19.15
CA ASP A 126 -13.82 -25.24 -18.21
C ASP A 126 -15.15 -25.50 -18.94
N SER A 127 -15.51 -26.78 -19.09
CA SER A 127 -16.74 -27.22 -19.76
C SER A 127 -18.02 -26.81 -19.03
N ASP A 128 -17.97 -26.70 -17.71
CA ASP A 128 -19.14 -26.42 -16.89
C ASP A 128 -19.53 -24.95 -17.04
N ILE A 129 -18.53 -24.06 -17.11
CA ILE A 129 -18.73 -22.63 -17.40
C ILE A 129 -19.34 -22.43 -18.79
N TRP A 130 -18.85 -23.11 -19.83
CA TRP A 130 -19.42 -23.02 -21.17
C TRP A 130 -20.87 -23.51 -21.23
N THR A 131 -21.19 -24.57 -20.49
CA THR A 131 -22.56 -25.08 -20.36
C THR A 131 -23.49 -24.04 -19.73
N ILE A 132 -23.02 -23.30 -18.73
CA ILE A 132 -23.78 -22.21 -18.09
C ILE A 132 -23.96 -21.03 -19.06
N VAL A 133 -22.91 -20.63 -19.79
CA VAL A 133 -22.98 -19.55 -20.79
C VAL A 133 -24.00 -19.86 -21.88
N GLU A 134 -23.97 -21.07 -22.45
CA GLU A 134 -24.95 -21.47 -23.45
C GLU A 134 -26.39 -21.45 -22.92
N ASN A 135 -26.60 -21.84 -21.67
CA ASN A 135 -27.93 -21.84 -21.07
C ASN A 135 -28.43 -20.43 -20.79
N LEU A 136 -27.54 -19.47 -20.50
CA LEU A 136 -27.89 -18.06 -20.35
C LEU A 136 -28.23 -17.41 -21.68
N ASP A 137 -27.46 -17.67 -22.75
CA ASP A 137 -27.76 -17.16 -24.09
C ASP A 137 -29.12 -17.69 -24.60
N LYS A 138 -29.44 -18.95 -24.31
CA LYS A 138 -30.76 -19.55 -24.60
C LYS A 138 -31.90 -18.92 -23.78
N GLN A 139 -31.63 -18.40 -22.58
CA GLN A 139 -32.64 -17.74 -21.75
C GLN A 139 -32.89 -16.28 -22.16
N VAL A 140 -31.92 -15.60 -22.78
CA VAL A 140 -32.08 -14.23 -23.30
C VAL A 140 -32.92 -14.20 -24.59
N GLU A 141 -33.08 -15.34 -25.27
CA GLU A 141 -33.87 -15.48 -26.49
C GLU A 141 -35.40 -15.49 -26.28
N PHE A 142 -35.91 -15.10 -25.10
CA PHE A 142 -37.34 -14.88 -24.91
C PHE A 142 -37.80 -13.63 -25.66
N ARG A 143 -38.40 -13.85 -26.83
CA ARG A 143 -39.07 -12.83 -27.65
C ARG A 143 -40.13 -12.12 -26.81
N ILE A 144 -40.11 -10.79 -26.83
CA ILE A 144 -41.29 -9.99 -26.51
C ILE A 144 -42.27 -10.29 -27.64
N ASP A 145 -43.31 -11.06 -27.37
CA ASP A 145 -44.43 -11.18 -28.29
C ASP A 145 -45.03 -9.77 -28.46
N GLU A 146 -44.85 -9.20 -29.65
CA GLU A 146 -45.65 -8.06 -30.11
C GLU A 146 -47.07 -8.57 -30.40
N ASP A 147 -47.84 -8.79 -29.34
CA ASP A 147 -49.28 -8.98 -29.46
C ASP A 147 -49.94 -7.63 -29.73
N ASN A 148 -50.48 -7.54 -30.95
CA ASN A 148 -51.23 -6.47 -31.60
C ASN A 148 -52.65 -6.29 -31.03
#